data_AF-A0A251WX20-F1
#
_entry.id   AF-A0A251WX20-F1
#
_cell.length_a   1.000
_cell.length_b   1.000
_cell.length_c   1.000
_cell.angle_alpha   90.00
_cell.angle_beta   90.00
_cell.angle_gamma   90.00
#
_symmetry.space_group_name_H-M   'P 1'
#
loop_
_entity.id
_entity.type
_entity.pdbx_description
1 polymer ?
#
loop_
_entity_poly.entity_id
_entity_poly.type
_entity_poly.pdbx_seq_one_letter_code
_entity_poly.pdbx_strand_id
1 'polypeptide(L)'
;MVADANLIIVFANKSAIEMFRRIEEPISQYIKGFSADSVVGKNIDSFHQHPGIQRRLIAKMVEPHTAALTIGDCHLRFRATPEFTADGALAHVFVEWQDETELYEARAQSSELFNRVDGVIKVMDDISMQTDMLAINAAIEAAHAGQAGKGFAVVATAVQNLAARSAKAVRETEELILEARALTDGGSDQS
;
A
#
# COMPACT_ATOMS: atom_id res chain seq x y z
N MET A 1 21.65 -5.84 -12.56
CA MET A 1 21.99 -7.22 -12.96
C MET A 1 21.90 -7.31 -14.48
N VAL A 2 22.69 -8.16 -15.13
CA VAL A 2 22.69 -8.34 -16.59
C VAL A 2 22.67 -9.82 -16.92
N ALA A 3 21.82 -10.20 -17.86
CA ALA A 3 21.80 -11.53 -18.46
C ALA A 3 22.12 -11.45 -19.95
N ASP A 4 22.78 -12.49 -20.49
CA ASP A 4 23.08 -12.61 -21.92
C ASP A 4 21.87 -13.08 -22.76
N ALA A 5 22.09 -13.27 -24.06
CA ALA A 5 21.08 -13.77 -25.00
C ALA A 5 20.51 -15.15 -24.63
N ASN A 6 21.26 -15.98 -23.88
CA ASN A 6 20.82 -17.27 -23.37
C ASN A 6 20.14 -17.17 -22.01
N LEU A 7 19.95 -15.94 -21.51
CA LEU A 7 19.39 -15.63 -20.20
C LEU A 7 20.24 -16.18 -19.05
N ILE A 8 21.55 -16.29 -19.25
CA ILE A 8 22.52 -16.57 -18.21
C ILE A 8 22.95 -15.25 -17.59
N ILE A 9 22.88 -15.15 -16.26
CA ILE A 9 23.28 -13.95 -15.54
C ILE A 9 24.80 -13.80 -15.63
N VAL A 10 25.28 -12.80 -16.38
CA VAL A 10 26.71 -12.58 -16.59
C VAL A 10 27.29 -11.57 -15.61
N PHE A 11 26.44 -10.71 -15.02
CA PHE A 11 26.90 -9.68 -14.09
C PHE A 11 25.81 -9.28 -13.09
N ALA A 12 26.21 -9.02 -11.86
CA ALA A 12 25.40 -8.36 -10.85
C ALA A 12 26.29 -7.40 -10.06
N ASN A 13 25.82 -6.15 -9.89
CA ASN A 13 26.57 -5.17 -9.11
C ASN A 13 26.44 -5.47 -7.61
N LYS A 14 27.29 -4.81 -6.81
CA LYS A 14 27.31 -4.96 -5.35
C LYS A 14 25.94 -4.71 -4.72
N SER A 15 25.24 -3.65 -5.14
CA SER A 15 23.92 -3.29 -4.60
C SER A 15 22.87 -4.38 -4.81
N ALA A 16 22.79 -4.98 -6.01
CA ALA A 16 21.86 -6.08 -6.27
C ALA A 16 22.23 -7.33 -5.45
N ILE A 17 23.51 -7.66 -5.34
CA ILE A 17 23.96 -8.81 -4.54
C ILE A 17 23.68 -8.60 -3.05
N GLU A 18 23.92 -7.42 -2.50
CA GLU A 18 23.58 -7.08 -1.11
C GLU A 18 22.07 -7.16 -0.87
N MET A 19 21.26 -6.67 -1.80
CA MET A 19 19.81 -6.83 -1.76
C MET A 19 19.43 -8.31 -1.72
N PHE A 20 19.94 -9.10 -2.67
CA PHE A 20 19.69 -10.54 -2.73
C PHE A 20 20.08 -11.28 -1.46
N ARG A 21 21.22 -10.94 -0.83
CA ARG A 21 21.63 -11.54 0.45
C ARG A 21 20.64 -11.25 1.58
N ARG A 22 20.08 -10.03 1.65
CA ARG A 22 19.07 -9.70 2.67
C ARG A 22 17.78 -10.48 2.50
N ILE A 23 17.37 -10.72 1.25
CA ILE A 23 16.08 -11.39 0.96
C ILE A 23 16.22 -12.90 0.76
N GLU A 24 17.44 -13.45 0.69
CA GLU A 24 17.72 -14.86 0.38
C GLU A 24 17.04 -15.83 1.35
N GLU A 25 17.14 -15.57 2.66
CA GLU A 25 16.47 -16.38 3.68
C GLU A 25 14.93 -16.29 3.57
N PRO A 26 14.31 -15.09 3.55
CA PRO A 26 12.87 -14.94 3.34
C PRO A 26 12.32 -15.65 2.10
N ILE A 27 13.02 -15.56 0.96
CA ILE A 27 12.51 -16.13 -0.30
C ILE A 27 12.85 -17.60 -0.51
N SER A 28 13.71 -18.19 0.35
CA SER A 28 14.23 -19.56 0.19
C SER A 28 13.14 -20.65 0.09
N GLN A 29 12.00 -20.41 0.74
CA GLN A 29 10.84 -21.32 0.70
C GLN A 29 10.13 -21.31 -0.65
N TYR A 30 10.21 -20.19 -1.37
CA TYR A 30 9.52 -19.97 -2.64
C TYR A 30 10.44 -20.21 -3.84
N ILE A 31 11.74 -19.91 -3.70
CA ILE A 31 12.75 -20.08 -4.76
C ILE A 31 13.85 -21.00 -4.23
N LYS A 32 13.65 -22.32 -4.38
CA LYS A 32 14.60 -23.34 -3.93
C LYS A 32 15.94 -23.19 -4.66
N GLY A 33 17.04 -23.18 -3.91
CA GLY A 33 18.39 -23.11 -4.47
C GLY A 33 18.78 -21.72 -4.99
N PHE A 34 17.98 -20.69 -4.69
CA PHE A 34 18.44 -19.31 -4.79
C PHE A 34 19.61 -19.09 -3.83
N SER A 35 20.64 -18.42 -4.31
CA SER A 35 21.74 -17.96 -3.47
C SER A 35 22.38 -16.76 -4.13
N ALA A 36 22.51 -15.67 -3.38
CA ALA A 36 23.06 -14.41 -3.88
C ALA A 36 24.50 -14.58 -4.34
N ASP A 37 25.28 -15.40 -3.64
CA ASP A 37 26.70 -15.64 -3.94
C ASP A 37 26.91 -16.48 -5.21
N SER A 38 25.90 -17.22 -5.66
CA SER A 38 25.96 -18.08 -6.85
C SER A 38 24.98 -17.67 -7.95
N VAL A 39 24.44 -16.44 -7.88
CA VAL A 39 23.45 -15.95 -8.86
C VAL A 39 24.08 -15.69 -10.23
N VAL A 40 25.33 -15.23 -10.28
CA VAL A 40 26.09 -15.04 -11.52
C VAL A 40 26.50 -16.41 -12.07
N GLY A 41 26.27 -16.62 -13.36
CA GLY A 41 26.47 -17.89 -14.07
C GLY A 41 25.25 -18.80 -14.08
N LYS A 42 24.20 -18.49 -13.30
CA LYS A 42 22.92 -19.23 -13.37
C LYS A 42 22.04 -18.70 -14.49
N ASN A 43 21.26 -19.59 -15.07
CA ASN A 43 20.18 -19.22 -15.98
C ASN A 43 18.97 -18.70 -15.18
N ILE A 44 18.36 -17.60 -15.62
CA ILE A 44 17.21 -17.01 -14.90
C ILE A 44 16.01 -17.97 -14.79
N ASP A 45 15.89 -18.94 -15.69
CA ASP A 45 14.80 -19.92 -15.68
C ASP A 45 14.78 -20.75 -14.39
N SER A 46 15.95 -20.94 -13.76
CA SER A 46 16.05 -21.66 -12.49
C SER A 46 15.33 -20.97 -11.33
N PHE A 47 14.99 -19.68 -11.49
CA PHE A 47 14.29 -18.88 -10.47
C PHE A 47 12.81 -18.67 -10.77
N HIS A 48 12.29 -19.22 -11.88
CA HIS A 48 10.91 -19.04 -12.31
C HIS A 48 10.15 -20.36 -12.33
N GLN A 49 8.93 -20.38 -11.78
CA GLN A 49 8.08 -21.58 -11.80
C GLN A 49 7.66 -21.99 -13.22
N HIS A 50 7.51 -21.02 -14.13
CA HIS A 50 7.09 -21.25 -15.50
C HIS A 50 8.00 -20.54 -16.52
N PRO A 51 9.22 -21.04 -16.76
CA PRO A 51 10.24 -20.39 -17.59
C PRO A 51 9.78 -19.92 -18.98
N GLY A 52 8.86 -20.68 -19.60
CA GLY A 52 8.30 -20.34 -20.92
C GLY A 52 7.57 -18.99 -20.96
N ILE A 53 7.02 -18.54 -19.82
CA ILE A 53 6.34 -17.24 -19.73
C ILE A 53 7.34 -16.11 -19.86
N GLN A 54 8.41 -16.13 -19.06
CA GLN A 54 9.46 -15.11 -19.07
C GLN A 54 10.18 -15.07 -20.41
N ARG A 55 10.53 -16.23 -20.97
CA ARG A 55 11.14 -16.30 -22.29
C ARG A 55 10.27 -15.68 -23.37
N ARG A 56 8.95 -15.95 -23.36
CA ARG A 56 8.01 -15.36 -24.32
C ARG A 56 7.84 -13.86 -24.13
N LEU A 57 7.88 -13.38 -22.88
CA LEU A 57 7.83 -11.96 -22.56
C LEU A 57 9.08 -11.25 -23.11
N ILE A 58 10.27 -11.77 -22.79
CA ILE A 58 11.56 -11.21 -23.23
C ILE A 58 11.67 -11.25 -24.76
N ALA A 59 11.28 -12.34 -25.41
CA ALA A 59 11.32 -12.47 -26.87
C ALA A 59 10.44 -11.45 -27.61
N LYS A 60 9.44 -10.87 -26.94
CA LYS A 60 8.54 -9.84 -27.49
C LYS A 60 8.83 -8.44 -26.93
N MET A 61 9.78 -8.32 -26.01
CA MET A 61 10.06 -7.08 -25.31
C MET A 61 10.84 -6.15 -26.24
N VAL A 62 10.26 -5.02 -26.60
CA VAL A 62 10.95 -3.96 -27.38
C VAL A 62 11.27 -2.75 -26.50
N GLU A 63 10.43 -2.52 -25.49
CA GLU A 63 10.55 -1.44 -24.52
C GLU A 63 10.85 -1.99 -23.12
N PRO A 64 11.40 -1.18 -22.20
CA PRO A 64 11.60 -1.58 -20.82
C PRO A 64 10.30 -2.08 -20.18
N HIS A 65 10.38 -3.21 -19.48
CA HIS A 65 9.27 -3.78 -18.74
C HIS A 65 9.50 -3.60 -17.24
N THR A 66 8.59 -2.88 -16.58
CA THR A 66 8.58 -2.72 -15.13
C THR A 66 7.47 -3.58 -14.53
N ALA A 67 7.79 -4.35 -13.49
CA ALA A 67 6.81 -5.11 -12.74
C ALA A 67 7.18 -5.17 -11.25
N ALA A 68 6.16 -5.29 -10.41
CA ALA A 68 6.30 -5.60 -9.00
C ALA A 68 6.09 -7.11 -8.79
N LEU A 69 6.83 -7.66 -7.84
CA LEU A 69 6.84 -9.07 -7.47
C LEU A 69 6.80 -9.19 -5.95
N THR A 70 5.84 -9.96 -5.45
CA THR A 70 5.75 -10.32 -4.04
C THR A 70 6.21 -11.77 -3.86
N ILE A 71 7.19 -12.00 -2.98
CA ILE A 71 7.69 -13.34 -2.64
C ILE A 71 7.72 -13.46 -1.11
N GLY A 72 6.78 -14.19 -0.53
CA GLY A 72 6.57 -14.16 0.92
C GLY A 72 6.29 -12.71 1.35
N ASP A 73 7.07 -12.24 2.32
CA ASP A 73 6.97 -10.87 2.83
C ASP A 73 7.84 -9.87 2.05
N CYS A 74 8.65 -10.33 1.09
CA CYS A 74 9.47 -9.45 0.28
C CYS A 74 8.67 -8.83 -0.87
N HIS A 75 8.71 -7.50 -0.98
CA HIS A 75 8.12 -6.75 -2.07
C HIS A 75 9.23 -6.16 -2.93
N LEU A 76 9.39 -6.68 -4.14
CA LEU A 76 10.44 -6.27 -5.06
C LEU A 76 9.83 -5.60 -6.28
N ARG A 77 10.43 -4.52 -6.74
CA ARG A 77 10.21 -3.99 -8.08
C ARG A 77 11.40 -4.32 -8.95
N PHE A 78 11.15 -4.68 -10.20
CA PHE A 78 12.21 -4.75 -11.17
C PHE A 78 11.85 -4.02 -12.45
N ARG A 79 12.89 -3.54 -13.13
CA ARG A 79 12.83 -2.99 -14.48
C ARG A 79 13.78 -3.76 -15.37
N ALA A 80 13.23 -4.46 -16.36
CA ALA A 80 13.98 -5.19 -17.37
C ALA A 80 14.05 -4.39 -18.66
N THR A 81 15.26 -4.07 -19.12
CA THR A 81 15.52 -3.32 -20.35
C THR A 81 16.29 -4.22 -21.32
N PRO A 82 15.73 -4.55 -22.50
CA PRO A 82 16.43 -5.36 -23.48
C PRO A 82 17.46 -4.51 -24.24
N GLU A 83 18.57 -5.12 -24.60
CA GLU A 83 19.57 -4.59 -25.53
C GLU A 83 19.67 -5.53 -26.72
N PHE A 84 19.69 -4.96 -27.92
CA PHE A 84 19.76 -5.71 -29.18
C PHE A 84 21.07 -5.43 -29.91
N THR A 85 21.56 -6.45 -30.60
CA THR A 85 22.67 -6.32 -31.55
C THR A 85 22.21 -5.58 -32.81
N ALA A 86 23.17 -5.19 -33.66
CA ALA A 86 22.89 -4.44 -34.90
C ALA A 86 21.99 -5.20 -35.90
N ASP A 87 21.99 -6.54 -35.86
CA ASP A 87 21.15 -7.44 -36.65
C ASP A 87 19.77 -7.71 -36.02
N GLY A 88 19.46 -7.08 -34.88
CA GLY A 88 18.16 -7.17 -34.21
C GLY A 88 17.97 -8.40 -33.32
N ALA A 89 19.02 -9.19 -33.09
CA ALA A 89 18.99 -10.28 -32.11
C ALA A 89 19.13 -9.72 -30.68
N LEU A 90 18.58 -10.42 -29.69
CA LEU A 90 18.75 -10.05 -28.29
C LEU A 90 20.22 -10.24 -27.89
N ALA A 91 20.87 -9.18 -27.42
CA ALA A 91 22.23 -9.21 -26.90
C ALA A 91 22.23 -9.48 -25.39
N HIS A 92 21.55 -8.61 -24.65
CA HIS A 92 21.50 -8.64 -23.20
C HIS A 92 20.14 -8.18 -22.68
N VAL A 93 19.86 -8.51 -21.41
CA VAL A 93 18.77 -7.91 -20.64
C VAL A 93 19.36 -7.31 -19.37
N PHE A 94 19.17 -6.01 -19.21
CA PHE A 94 19.53 -5.28 -18.00
C PHE A 94 18.34 -5.33 -17.04
N VAL A 95 18.55 -5.83 -15.84
CA VAL A 95 17.52 -5.89 -14.80
C VAL A 95 17.97 -5.08 -13.61
N GLU A 96 17.24 -4.02 -13.33
CA GLU A 96 17.35 -3.21 -12.13
C GLU A 96 16.38 -3.76 -11.10
N TRP A 97 16.85 -4.00 -9.88
CA TRP A 97 16.05 -4.48 -8.77
C TRP A 97 15.98 -3.42 -7.70
N GLN A 98 14.80 -3.25 -7.12
CA GLN A 98 14.52 -2.39 -5.98
C GLN A 98 13.75 -3.20 -4.95
N ASP A 99 14.20 -3.12 -3.71
CA ASP A 99 13.52 -3.70 -2.56
C ASP A 99 12.60 -2.63 -1.98
N GLU A 100 11.29 -2.85 -2.12
CA GLU A 100 10.23 -1.95 -1.65
C GLU A 100 9.53 -2.49 -0.39
N THR A 101 10.11 -3.51 0.25
CA THR A 101 9.48 -4.21 1.39
C THR A 101 9.12 -3.25 2.51
N GLU A 102 10.08 -2.46 2.99
CA GLU A 102 9.86 -1.50 4.09
C GLU A 102 8.78 -0.45 3.74
N LEU A 103 8.80 0.04 2.49
CA LEU A 103 7.82 1.02 2.02
C LEU A 103 6.41 0.40 1.93
N TYR A 104 6.32 -0.82 1.42
CA TYR A 104 5.06 -1.54 1.30
C TYR A 104 4.47 -1.86 2.68
N GLU A 105 5.29 -2.33 3.62
CA GLU A 105 4.87 -2.61 4.99
C GLU A 105 4.38 -1.35 5.71
N ALA A 106 5.12 -0.25 5.60
CA ALA A 106 4.72 1.03 6.18
C ALA A 106 3.36 1.50 5.62
N ARG A 107 3.15 1.34 4.31
CA ARG A 107 1.88 1.67 3.66
C ARG A 107 0.75 0.76 4.10
N ALA A 108 1.00 -0.55 4.22
CA ALA A 108 0.02 -1.51 4.70
C ALA A 108 -0.42 -1.19 6.14
N GLN A 109 0.53 -0.88 7.02
CA GLN A 109 0.26 -0.45 8.40
C GLN A 109 -0.56 0.86 8.43
N SER A 110 -0.18 1.85 7.61
CA SER A 110 -0.94 3.11 7.51
C SER A 110 -2.38 2.87 7.03
N SER A 111 -2.57 1.99 6.05
CA SER A 111 -3.90 1.63 5.55
C SER A 111 -4.77 0.98 6.62
N GLU A 112 -4.19 0.07 7.41
CA GLU A 112 -4.88 -0.55 8.56
C GLU A 112 -5.28 0.49 9.61
N LEU A 113 -4.37 1.42 9.94
CA LEU A 113 -4.66 2.51 10.87
C LEU A 113 -5.81 3.40 10.36
N PHE A 114 -5.81 3.77 9.08
CA PHE A 114 -6.92 4.56 8.52
C PHE A 114 -8.26 3.83 8.63
N ASN A 115 -8.31 2.53 8.31
CA ASN A 115 -9.54 1.75 8.43
C ASN A 115 -10.04 1.67 9.89
N ARG A 116 -9.13 1.61 10.86
CA ARG A 116 -9.48 1.66 12.29
C ARG A 116 -10.05 3.02 12.67
N VAL A 117 -9.46 4.11 12.18
CA VAL A 117 -9.95 5.46 12.42
C VAL A 117 -11.33 5.66 11.78
N ASP A 118 -11.55 5.18 10.56
CA ASP A 118 -12.87 5.20 9.90
C ASP A 118 -13.94 4.50 10.75
N GLY A 119 -13.57 3.40 11.42
CA GLY A 119 -14.44 2.73 12.39
C GLY A 119 -14.80 3.59 13.60
N VAL A 120 -13.81 4.31 14.17
CA VAL A 120 -14.03 5.22 15.31
C VAL A 120 -14.91 6.41 14.90
N ILE A 121 -14.65 7.00 13.74
CA ILE A 121 -15.44 8.10 13.18
C ILE A 121 -16.91 7.71 13.06
N LYS A 122 -17.22 6.53 12.50
CA LYS A 122 -18.60 6.04 12.40
C LYS A 122 -19.29 5.94 13.77
N VAL A 123 -18.60 5.39 14.77
CA VAL A 123 -19.14 5.30 16.13
C VAL A 123 -19.36 6.69 16.72
N MET A 124 -18.47 7.66 16.46
CA MET A 124 -18.64 9.04 16.92
C MET A 124 -19.82 9.74 16.25
N ASP A 125 -20.04 9.53 14.95
CA ASP A 125 -21.19 10.07 14.24
C ASP A 125 -22.50 9.49 14.80
N ASP A 126 -22.56 8.18 15.02
CA ASP A 126 -23.69 7.50 15.65
C ASP A 126 -23.99 8.07 17.05
N ILE A 127 -22.95 8.28 17.88
CA ILE A 127 -23.10 8.90 19.21
C ILE A 127 -23.63 10.33 19.08
N SER A 128 -23.13 11.10 18.11
CA SER A 128 -23.59 12.45 17.87
C SER A 128 -25.07 12.50 17.48
N MET A 129 -25.51 11.62 16.58
CA MET A 129 -26.91 11.49 16.19
C MET A 129 -27.81 11.05 17.35
N GLN A 130 -27.38 10.07 18.15
CA GLN A 130 -28.13 9.63 19.33
C GLN A 130 -28.24 10.74 20.37
N THR A 131 -27.17 11.51 20.57
CA THR A 131 -27.16 12.65 21.49
C THR A 131 -28.12 13.74 21.03
N ASP A 132 -28.17 14.02 19.72
CA ASP A 132 -29.13 14.97 19.15
C ASP A 132 -30.57 14.48 19.35
N MET A 133 -30.85 13.20 19.09
CA MET A 133 -32.18 12.61 19.36
C MET A 133 -32.58 12.69 20.84
N LEU A 134 -31.65 12.41 21.76
CA LEU A 134 -31.90 12.54 23.21
C LEU A 134 -32.22 13.99 23.58
N ALA A 135 -31.55 14.95 22.96
CA ALA A 135 -31.78 16.36 23.19
C ALA A 135 -33.14 16.82 22.64
N ILE A 136 -33.54 16.34 21.47
CA ILE A 136 -34.89 16.57 20.92
C ILE A 136 -35.96 15.99 21.85
N ASN A 137 -35.78 14.77 22.34
CA ASN A 137 -36.71 14.15 23.29
C ASN A 137 -36.82 14.97 24.59
N ALA A 138 -35.70 15.46 25.11
CA ALA A 138 -35.69 16.34 26.28
C ALA A 138 -36.39 17.69 26.01
N ALA A 139 -36.23 18.25 24.80
CA ALA A 139 -36.91 19.48 24.41
C ALA A 139 -38.44 19.30 24.32
N ILE A 140 -38.90 18.16 23.77
CA ILE A 140 -40.33 17.80 23.71
C ILE A 140 -40.91 17.69 25.13
N GLU A 141 -40.23 16.96 26.02
CA GLU A 141 -40.70 16.78 27.39
C GLU A 141 -40.71 18.11 28.17
N ALA A 142 -39.70 18.96 27.95
CA ALA A 142 -39.64 20.30 28.52
C ALA A 142 -40.81 21.18 28.05
N ALA A 143 -41.18 21.11 26.77
CA ALA A 143 -42.34 21.80 26.23
C ALA A 143 -43.64 21.29 26.86
N HIS A 144 -43.76 19.97 27.06
CA HIS A 144 -44.92 19.35 27.68
C HIS A 144 -45.09 19.75 29.16
N ALA A 145 -44.00 19.85 29.91
CA ALA A 145 -43.99 20.26 31.31
C ALA A 145 -44.23 21.78 31.53
N GLY A 146 -44.34 22.57 30.46
CA GLY A 146 -44.67 23.99 30.53
C GLY A 146 -43.71 24.81 31.40
N GLN A 147 -44.23 25.49 32.43
CA GLN A 147 -43.41 26.33 33.33
C GLN A 147 -42.37 25.52 34.13
N ALA A 148 -42.69 24.27 34.50
CA ALA A 148 -41.78 23.39 35.23
C ALA A 148 -40.65 22.85 34.34
N GLY A 149 -40.84 22.83 33.02
CA GLY A 149 -39.88 22.34 32.03
C GLY A 149 -38.80 23.34 31.61
N LYS A 150 -38.87 24.60 32.04
CA LYS A 150 -37.94 25.67 31.59
C LYS A 150 -36.46 25.33 31.81
N GLY A 151 -36.11 24.68 32.94
CA GLY A 151 -34.74 24.24 33.20
C GLY A 151 -34.29 23.11 32.26
N PHE A 152 -35.18 22.15 31.99
CA PHE A 152 -34.93 21.07 31.04
C PHE A 152 -34.78 21.57 29.61
N ALA A 153 -35.53 22.61 29.21
CA ALA A 153 -35.39 23.22 27.89
C ALA A 153 -33.98 23.79 27.66
N VAL A 154 -33.40 24.45 28.66
CA VAL A 154 -32.02 24.98 28.58
C VAL A 154 -31.00 23.86 28.43
N VAL A 155 -31.17 22.77 29.19
CA VAL A 155 -30.29 21.60 29.08
C VAL A 155 -30.42 20.94 27.70
N ALA A 156 -31.64 20.77 27.20
CA ALA A 156 -31.89 20.20 25.88
C ALA A 156 -31.18 21.01 24.77
N THR A 157 -31.29 22.34 24.79
CA THR A 157 -30.56 23.21 23.85
C THR A 157 -29.04 23.08 23.99
N ALA A 158 -28.51 22.97 25.21
CA ALA A 158 -27.07 22.78 25.42
C ALA A 158 -26.59 21.42 24.86
N VAL A 159 -27.37 20.36 25.02
CA VAL A 159 -27.06 19.02 24.48
C VAL A 159 -27.17 19.01 22.95
N GLN A 160 -28.16 19.66 22.35
CA GLN A 160 -28.23 19.84 20.89
C GLN A 160 -27.01 20.58 20.34
N ASN A 161 -26.60 21.67 21.00
CA ASN A 161 -25.40 22.40 20.60
C ASN A 161 -24.13 21.54 20.72
N LEU A 162 -24.05 20.67 21.73
CA LEU A 162 -22.96 19.72 21.88
C LEU A 162 -22.96 18.68 20.76
N ALA A 163 -24.12 18.09 20.44
CA ALA A 163 -24.27 17.13 19.35
C ALA A 163 -23.89 17.77 18.00
N ALA A 164 -24.38 18.97 17.70
CA ALA A 164 -24.02 19.69 16.47
C ALA A 164 -22.51 19.97 16.36
N ARG A 165 -21.86 20.33 17.48
CA ARG A 165 -20.40 20.51 17.53
C ARG A 165 -19.65 19.20 17.34
N SER A 166 -20.15 18.10 17.93
CA SER A 166 -19.57 16.77 17.77
C SER A 166 -19.64 16.32 16.31
N ALA A 167 -20.80 16.42 15.68
CA ALA A 167 -20.97 16.09 14.25
C ALA A 167 -20.06 16.92 13.35
N LYS A 168 -19.83 18.21 13.67
CA LYS A 168 -18.90 19.05 12.92
C LYS A 168 -17.45 18.55 13.06
N ALA A 169 -17.00 18.24 14.26
CA ALA A 169 -15.64 17.74 14.51
C ALA A 169 -15.41 16.36 13.85
N VAL A 170 -16.42 15.50 13.81
CA VAL A 170 -16.39 14.22 13.10
C VAL A 170 -16.13 14.44 11.61
N ARG A 171 -16.90 15.31 10.95
CA ARG A 171 -16.71 15.65 9.52
C ARG A 171 -15.34 16.26 9.22
N GLU A 172 -14.86 17.18 10.07
CA GLU A 172 -13.51 17.74 9.93
C GLU A 172 -12.42 16.66 10.06
N THR A 173 -12.64 15.66 10.93
CA THR A 173 -11.70 14.53 11.08
C THR A 173 -11.73 13.61 9.86
N GLU A 174 -12.92 13.35 9.29
CA GLU A 174 -13.06 12.60 8.03
C GLU A 174 -12.26 13.24 6.90
N GLU A 175 -12.37 14.56 6.74
CA GLU A 175 -11.63 15.32 5.73
C GLU A 175 -10.11 15.18 5.92
N LEU A 176 -9.61 15.32 7.15
CA LEU A 176 -8.18 15.16 7.47
C LEU A 176 -7.67 13.73 7.19
N ILE A 177 -8.48 12.71 7.45
CA ILE A 177 -8.10 11.31 7.17
C ILE A 177 -8.07 11.04 5.66
N LEU A 178 -9.00 11.61 4.90
CA LEU A 178 -8.98 11.53 3.44
C LEU A 178 -7.74 12.21 2.86
N GLU A 179 -7.36 13.38 3.37
CA GLU A 179 -6.13 14.07 2.97
C GLU A 179 -4.87 13.26 3.33
N ALA A 180 -4.79 12.73 4.56
CA ALA A 180 -3.67 11.90 4.99
C ALA A 180 -3.50 10.63 4.13
N ARG A 181 -4.63 10.01 3.73
CA ARG A 181 -4.64 8.85 2.83
C ARG A 181 -4.12 9.24 1.44
N ALA A 182 -4.55 10.36 0.89
CA ALA A 182 -4.10 10.86 -0.41
C ALA A 182 -2.58 11.16 -0.42
N LEU A 183 -2.03 11.74 0.65
CA LEU A 183 -0.59 11.98 0.78
C LEU A 183 0.22 10.68 0.81
N THR A 184 -0.32 9.64 1.46
CA THR A 184 0.34 8.33 1.57
C THR A 184 0.28 7.57 0.24
N ASP A 185 -0.81 7.70 -0.52
CA ASP A 185 -1.00 7.02 -1.80
C ASP A 185 -0.33 7.74 -2.99
N GLY A 186 -0.27 9.07 -2.97
CA GLY A 186 0.25 9.90 -4.07
C GLY A 186 1.78 10.02 -4.17
N GLY A 187 2.52 9.59 -3.14
CA GLY A 187 3.99 9.62 -3.14
C GLY A 187 4.66 8.67 -4.14
N SER A 188 3.92 7.73 -4.74
CA SER A 188 4.49 6.63 -5.56
C SER A 188 4.45 6.82 -7.08
N ASP A 189 3.80 7.88 -7.60
CA ASP A 189 3.66 8.09 -9.06
C ASP A 189 4.68 9.08 -9.66
N GLN A 190 5.66 9.53 -8.88
CA GLN A 190 6.68 10.51 -9.32
C GLN A 190 8.13 10.00 -9.29
N SER A 191 8.40 8.70 -9.43
CA SER A 191 9.77 8.18 -9.48
C SER A 191 9.97 7.09 -10.52
#